data_AF-A0A960UYY3-F1
#
_entry.id   AF-A0A960UYY3-F1
#
_cell.length_a   1.000
_cell.length_b   1.000
_cell.length_c   1.000
_cell.angle_alpha   90.00
_cell.angle_beta   90.00
_cell.angle_gamma   90.00
#
_symmetry.space_group_name_H-M   'P 1'
#
loop_
_entity.id
_entity.type
_entity.pdbx_description
1 polymer ?
#
loop_
_entity_poly.entity_id
_entity_poly.type
_entity_poly.pdbx_seq_one_letter_code
_entity_poly.pdbx_strand_id
1 'polypeptide(L)'
;MLTKDITPEMTMMEIMDIYPGAKRALFQKYHIGGCSSCGFAPTDTLEEVFVKHSRPDSVGEAIDYIYESARVDEEMQIDPADLKREMDEGKSWRIIDVREPFEAQLAELPSSEMLTREMAYEILHKWPKDTNIVFYCHVGQRSLEAASYFKGHGLPNVKSLRGGIHRWAEEIDPSIPTY
;
A
#
# COMPACT_ATOMS: atom_id res chain seq x y z
N MET A 1 19.08 2.94 -8.77
CA MET A 1 18.24 1.74 -8.98
C MET A 1 17.70 1.87 -10.40
N LEU A 2 17.95 0.90 -11.29
CA LEU A 2 17.40 0.92 -12.65
C LEU A 2 15.88 0.74 -12.53
N THR A 3 15.13 1.83 -12.56
CA THR A 3 13.69 1.80 -12.78
C THR A 3 13.49 1.15 -14.14
N LYS A 4 12.96 -0.08 -14.18
CA LYS A 4 12.57 -0.68 -15.46
C LYS A 4 11.47 0.20 -16.04
N ASP A 5 11.73 0.70 -17.25
CA ASP A 5 10.72 1.44 -17.99
C ASP A 5 9.60 0.47 -18.40
N ILE A 6 8.35 0.83 -18.10
CA ILE A 6 7.17 0.07 -18.49
C ILE A 6 7.03 0.27 -19.99
N THR A 7 6.86 -0.82 -20.74
CA THR A 7 6.52 -0.76 -22.17
C THR A 7 5.07 -1.25 -22.37
N PRO A 8 4.41 -0.85 -23.47
CA PRO A 8 3.05 -1.31 -23.80
C PRO A 8 2.91 -2.84 -23.85
N GLU A 9 3.97 -3.55 -24.23
CA GLU A 9 4.01 -5.00 -24.43
C GLU A 9 4.26 -5.78 -23.13
N MET A 10 4.60 -5.10 -22.03
CA MET A 10 4.74 -5.75 -20.74
C MET A 10 3.40 -6.26 -20.24
N THR A 11 3.41 -7.47 -19.69
CA THR A 11 2.22 -8.05 -19.07
C THR A 11 1.88 -7.32 -17.78
N MET A 12 0.59 -7.32 -17.43
CA MET A 12 0.14 -6.76 -16.16
C MET A 12 0.81 -7.43 -14.96
N MET A 13 1.15 -8.73 -15.04
CA MET A 13 1.92 -9.43 -14.01
C MET A 13 3.31 -8.79 -13.83
N GLU A 14 4.08 -8.63 -14.92
CA GLU A 14 5.42 -8.03 -14.85
C GLU A 14 5.37 -6.59 -14.34
N ILE A 15 4.36 -5.82 -14.76
CA ILE A 15 4.16 -4.45 -14.29
C ILE A 15 3.86 -4.45 -12.79
N MET A 16 2.97 -5.31 -12.30
CA MET A 16 2.62 -5.38 -10.87
C MET A 16 3.76 -5.93 -10.00
N ASP A 17 4.64 -6.79 -10.53
CA ASP A 17 5.82 -7.27 -9.80
C ASP A 17 6.82 -6.12 -9.55
N ILE A 18 6.92 -5.18 -10.48
CA ILE A 18 7.81 -4.00 -10.35
C ILE A 18 7.10 -2.87 -9.59
N TYR A 19 5.81 -2.67 -9.87
CA TYR A 19 4.97 -1.63 -9.30
C TYR A 19 3.68 -2.26 -8.72
N PRO A 20 3.72 -2.78 -7.48
CA PRO A 20 2.57 -3.46 -6.86
C PRO A 20 1.29 -2.62 -6.82
N GLY A 21 1.42 -1.29 -6.78
CA GLY A 21 0.31 -0.35 -6.83
C GLY A 21 -0.33 -0.15 -8.22
N ALA A 22 0.23 -0.71 -9.30
CA ALA A 22 -0.21 -0.43 -10.68
C ALA A 22 -1.68 -0.73 -10.92
N LYS A 23 -2.19 -1.87 -10.41
CA LYS A 23 -3.62 -2.21 -10.51
C LYS A 23 -4.51 -1.15 -9.84
N ARG A 24 -4.13 -0.70 -8.64
CA ARG A 24 -4.86 0.36 -7.92
C ARG A 24 -4.80 1.68 -8.68
N ALA A 25 -3.66 2.03 -9.26
CA ALA A 25 -3.50 3.23 -10.07
C ALA A 25 -4.45 3.19 -11.30
N LEU A 26 -4.43 2.08 -12.06
CA LEU A 26 -5.32 1.90 -13.20
C LEU A 26 -6.81 1.96 -12.79
N PHE A 27 -7.16 1.40 -11.64
CA PHE A 27 -8.53 1.49 -11.13
C PHE A 27 -8.92 2.92 -10.77
N GLN A 28 -8.08 3.66 -10.05
CA GLN A 28 -8.38 5.03 -9.62
C GLN A 28 -8.59 5.98 -10.79
N LYS A 29 -7.77 5.88 -11.85
CA LYS A 29 -7.85 6.80 -12.99
C LYS A 29 -8.77 6.31 -14.09
N TYR A 30 -8.71 5.02 -14.42
CA TYR A 30 -9.39 4.47 -15.60
C TYR A 30 -10.54 3.53 -15.27
N HIS A 31 -10.73 3.17 -14.00
CA HIS A 31 -11.69 2.15 -13.53
C HIS A 31 -11.41 0.75 -14.10
N ILE A 32 -10.14 0.46 -14.39
CA ILE A 32 -9.66 -0.82 -14.91
C ILE A 32 -9.12 -1.67 -13.76
N GLY A 33 -9.52 -2.95 -13.70
CA GLY A 33 -9.02 -3.93 -12.72
C GLY A 33 -9.79 -4.01 -11.40
N GLY A 34 -10.84 -3.19 -11.19
CA GLY A 34 -11.59 -3.15 -9.92
C GLY A 34 -12.77 -4.12 -9.81
N CYS A 35 -13.20 -4.73 -10.91
CA CYS A 35 -14.38 -5.58 -11.00
C CYS A 35 -14.16 -6.70 -12.02
N SER A 36 -14.98 -7.75 -12.00
CA SER A 36 -14.90 -8.85 -12.98
C SER A 36 -15.17 -8.37 -14.41
N SER A 37 -16.07 -7.39 -14.59
CA SER A 37 -16.44 -6.85 -15.91
C SER A 37 -15.41 -5.89 -16.52
N CYS A 38 -14.50 -5.36 -15.71
CA CYS A 38 -13.46 -4.40 -16.07
C CYS A 38 -12.06 -4.95 -15.75
N GLY A 39 -11.97 -6.28 -15.59
CA GLY A 39 -10.75 -6.96 -15.20
C GLY A 39 -9.80 -7.15 -16.38
N PHE A 40 -8.57 -7.54 -16.05
CA PHE A 40 -7.56 -8.01 -17.00
C PHE A 40 -6.98 -9.32 -16.48
N ALA A 41 -6.53 -10.18 -17.40
CA ALA A 41 -5.71 -11.32 -17.02
C ALA A 41 -4.30 -10.84 -16.64
N PRO A 42 -3.60 -11.48 -15.69
CA PRO A 42 -2.20 -11.17 -15.40
C PRO A 42 -1.28 -11.29 -16.64
N THR A 43 -1.68 -12.12 -17.61
CA THR A 43 -0.97 -12.32 -18.88
C THR A 43 -1.30 -11.29 -19.96
N ASP A 44 -2.34 -10.46 -19.76
CA ASP A 44 -2.65 -9.39 -20.72
C ASP A 44 -1.54 -8.34 -20.69
N THR A 45 -1.11 -7.89 -21.87
CA THR A 45 -0.21 -6.74 -21.99
C THR A 45 -0.93 -5.45 -21.66
N LEU A 46 -0.21 -4.40 -21.26
CA LEU A 46 -0.81 -3.10 -20.97
C LEU A 46 -1.56 -2.55 -22.19
N GLU A 47 -1.01 -2.70 -23.40
CA GLU A 47 -1.68 -2.33 -24.65
C GLU A 47 -3.00 -3.08 -24.83
N GLU A 48 -3.00 -4.41 -24.71
CA GLU A 48 -4.21 -5.23 -24.83
C GLU A 48 -5.28 -4.82 -23.81
N VAL A 49 -4.88 -4.52 -22.58
CA VAL A 49 -5.81 -4.02 -21.55
C VAL A 49 -6.49 -2.75 -22.01
N PHE A 50 -5.76 -1.76 -22.52
CA PHE A 50 -6.33 -0.49 -22.96
C PHE A 50 -7.14 -0.62 -24.26
N VAL A 51 -6.75 -1.51 -25.17
CA VAL A 51 -7.55 -1.86 -26.36
C VAL A 51 -8.88 -2.50 -25.97
N LYS A 52 -8.89 -3.47 -25.05
CA LYS A 52 -10.12 -4.12 -24.54
C LYS A 52 -11.07 -3.13 -23.85
N HIS A 53 -10.55 -2.02 -23.35
CA HIS A 53 -11.32 -0.95 -22.71
C HIS A 53 -11.58 0.25 -23.63
N SER A 54 -11.38 0.12 -24.95
CA SER A 54 -11.64 1.15 -25.96
C SER A 54 -10.86 2.46 -25.72
N ARG A 55 -9.60 2.36 -25.25
CA ARG A 55 -8.72 3.48 -24.92
C ARG A 55 -7.26 3.28 -25.38
N PRO A 56 -6.99 2.85 -26.64
CA PRO A 56 -5.62 2.56 -27.08
C PRO A 56 -4.66 3.75 -26.95
N ASP A 57 -5.15 4.98 -27.15
CA ASP A 57 -4.32 6.20 -27.10
C ASP A 57 -3.92 6.60 -25.67
N SER A 58 -4.47 5.95 -24.63
CA SER A 58 -4.20 6.27 -23.23
C SER A 58 -3.05 5.46 -22.62
N VAL A 59 -2.42 4.53 -23.35
CA VAL A 59 -1.37 3.66 -22.79
C VAL A 59 -0.19 4.47 -22.24
N GLY A 60 0.32 5.46 -22.98
CA GLY A 60 1.41 6.31 -22.51
C GLY A 60 1.04 7.10 -21.25
N GLU A 61 -0.16 7.68 -21.22
CA GLU A 61 -0.67 8.42 -20.06
C GLU A 61 -0.88 7.52 -18.84
N ALA A 62 -1.22 6.24 -19.07
CA ALA A 62 -1.37 5.25 -18.02
C ALA A 62 -0.02 4.85 -17.42
N ILE A 63 1.02 4.72 -18.24
CA ILE A 63 2.39 4.47 -17.79
C ILE A 63 2.85 5.63 -16.87
N ASP A 64 2.69 6.88 -17.33
CA ASP A 64 3.04 8.05 -16.53
C ASP A 64 2.30 8.08 -15.19
N TYR A 65 1.02 7.71 -15.20
CA TYR A 65 0.22 7.64 -13.98
C TYR A 65 0.63 6.51 -13.04
N ILE A 66 1.05 5.35 -13.56
CA ILE A 66 1.61 4.27 -12.74
C ILE A 66 2.89 4.74 -12.03
N TYR A 67 3.77 5.46 -12.73
CA TYR A 67 4.96 6.03 -12.10
C TYR A 67 4.66 7.06 -11.02
N GLU A 68 3.73 7.97 -11.31
CA GLU A 68 3.29 8.95 -10.31
C GLU A 68 2.70 8.26 -9.08
N SER A 69 1.84 7.25 -9.27
CA SER A 69 1.29 6.46 -8.17
C SER A 69 2.38 5.74 -7.39
N ALA A 70 3.39 5.17 -8.07
CA ALA A 70 4.50 4.49 -7.42
C ALA A 70 5.35 5.46 -6.57
N ARG A 71 5.56 6.70 -7.04
CA ARG A 71 6.22 7.74 -6.24
C ARG A 71 5.42 8.08 -4.99
N VAL A 72 4.10 8.28 -5.13
CA VAL A 72 3.23 8.57 -4.00
C VAL A 72 3.22 7.41 -2.99
N ASP A 73 3.28 6.17 -3.47
CA ASP A 73 3.39 4.97 -2.64
C ASP A 73 4.70 4.89 -1.88
N GLU A 74 5.81 5.24 -2.53
CA GLU A 74 7.13 5.30 -1.92
C GLU A 74 7.18 6.36 -0.81
N GLU A 75 6.62 7.55 -1.05
CA GLU A 75 6.49 8.61 -0.05
C GLU A 75 5.55 8.25 1.11
N MET A 76 4.60 7.34 0.91
CA MET A 76 3.70 6.85 1.96
C MET A 76 4.33 5.75 2.81
N GLN A 77 5.51 5.24 2.47
CA GLN A 77 6.18 4.24 3.28
C GLN A 77 7.06 4.89 4.34
N ILE A 78 7.25 4.17 5.45
CA ILE A 78 8.22 4.49 6.51
C ILE A 78 9.02 3.22 6.81
N ASP A 79 10.34 3.34 6.90
CA ASP A 79 11.20 2.22 7.26
C ASP A 79 11.10 1.90 8.77
N PRO A 80 11.28 0.63 9.19
CA PRO A 80 11.22 0.25 10.60
C PRO A 80 12.14 1.09 11.50
N ALA A 81 13.38 1.32 11.06
CA ALA A 81 14.36 2.12 11.80
C ALA A 81 13.94 3.59 11.96
N ASP A 82 13.31 4.17 10.94
CA ASP A 82 12.82 5.54 10.99
C ASP A 82 11.63 5.66 11.93
N LEU A 83 10.66 4.75 11.84
CA LEU A 83 9.51 4.71 12.74
C LEU A 83 9.97 4.56 14.20
N LYS A 84 10.88 3.61 14.47
CA LYS A 84 11.42 3.38 15.81
C LYS A 84 12.12 4.62 16.35
N ARG A 85 12.99 5.25 15.55
CA ARG A 85 13.67 6.49 15.93
C ARG A 85 12.68 7.60 16.26
N GLU A 86 11.70 7.83 15.41
CA GLU A 86 10.69 8.86 15.65
C GLU A 86 9.88 8.60 16.93
N MET A 87 9.52 7.34 17.20
CA MET A 87 8.84 6.95 18.44
C MET A 87 9.72 7.18 19.68
N ASP A 88 11.01 6.86 19.60
CA ASP A 88 11.99 7.07 20.69
C ASP A 88 12.25 8.56 20.96
N GLU A 89 12.15 9.40 19.91
CA GLU A 89 12.18 10.86 20.00
C GLU A 89 10.88 11.47 20.54
N GLY A 90 9.88 10.64 20.87
CA GLY A 90 8.63 11.04 21.49
C GLY A 90 7.53 11.45 20.50
N LYS A 91 7.72 11.22 19.19
CA LYS A 91 6.66 11.45 18.21
C LYS A 91 5.57 10.39 18.39
N SER A 92 4.34 10.86 18.62
CA SER A 92 3.20 9.97 18.81
C SER A 92 2.74 9.38 17.47
N TRP A 93 2.76 8.06 17.37
CA TRP A 93 2.24 7.27 16.25
C TRP A 93 1.14 6.34 16.73
N ARG A 94 0.01 6.29 16.01
CA ARG A 94 -1.00 5.22 16.15
C ARG A 94 -0.62 4.09 15.22
N ILE A 95 -0.36 2.90 15.77
CA ILE A 95 0.09 1.74 15.02
C ILE A 95 -1.12 0.84 14.78
N ILE A 96 -1.47 0.62 13.51
CA ILE A 96 -2.69 -0.07 13.12
C ILE A 96 -2.37 -1.35 12.34
N ASP A 97 -2.77 -2.48 12.90
CA ASP A 97 -2.60 -3.80 12.29
C ASP A 97 -3.73 -4.08 11.31
N VAL A 98 -3.39 -4.30 10.04
CA VAL A 98 -4.38 -4.65 8.99
C VAL A 98 -4.36 -6.12 8.61
N ARG A 99 -3.70 -6.96 9.40
CA ARG A 99 -3.69 -8.42 9.21
C ARG A 99 -5.00 -9.05 9.67
N GLU A 100 -5.13 -10.34 9.39
CA GLU A 100 -6.24 -11.13 9.90
C GLU A 100 -6.08 -11.40 11.41
N PRO A 101 -7.18 -11.57 12.17
CA PRO A 101 -7.11 -11.75 13.62
C PRO A 101 -6.25 -12.93 14.09
N PHE A 102 -6.13 -13.99 13.29
CA PHE A 102 -5.28 -15.14 13.63
C PHE A 102 -3.78 -14.81 13.48
N GLU A 103 -3.41 -13.91 12.58
CA GLU A 103 -2.02 -13.47 12.41
C GLU A 103 -1.57 -12.62 13.60
N ALA A 104 -2.46 -11.76 14.12
CA ALA A 104 -2.21 -10.96 15.31
C ALA A 104 -2.01 -11.82 16.57
N GLN A 105 -2.62 -13.01 16.64
CA GLN A 105 -2.39 -13.96 17.73
C GLN A 105 -1.00 -14.60 17.71
N LEU A 106 -0.33 -14.64 16.56
CA LEU A 106 1.01 -15.21 16.42
C LEU A 106 2.10 -14.23 16.86
N ALA A 107 1.91 -12.95 16.52
CA ALA A 107 2.85 -11.87 16.77
C ALA A 107 2.13 -10.54 16.58
N GLU A 108 2.48 -9.50 17.31
CA GLU A 108 1.95 -8.13 17.16
C GLU A 108 3.03 -7.09 17.44
N LEU A 109 2.91 -5.88 16.87
CA LEU A 109 3.76 -4.77 17.27
C LEU A 109 3.31 -4.20 18.62
N PRO A 110 4.23 -3.74 19.49
CA PRO A 110 3.87 -3.13 20.75
C PRO A 110 2.89 -1.96 20.56
N SER A 111 1.84 -1.93 21.39
CA SER A 111 0.81 -0.87 21.37
C SER A 111 0.05 -0.73 20.05
N SER A 112 0.05 -1.78 19.21
CA SER A 112 -0.76 -1.81 18.00
C SER A 112 -2.25 -2.06 18.30
N GLU A 113 -3.10 -1.55 17.42
CA GLU A 113 -4.54 -1.77 17.45
C GLU A 113 -4.99 -2.38 16.12
N MET A 114 -5.89 -3.37 16.16
CA MET A 114 -6.37 -4.01 14.94
C MET A 114 -7.35 -3.11 14.17
N LEU A 115 -7.23 -3.11 12.83
CA LEU A 115 -8.15 -2.41 11.95
C LEU A 115 -9.49 -3.16 11.86
N THR A 116 -10.35 -2.93 12.84
CA THR A 116 -11.75 -3.35 12.78
C THR A 116 -12.61 -2.33 12.04
N ARG A 117 -13.89 -2.67 11.79
CA ARG A 117 -14.86 -1.72 11.22
C ARG A 117 -15.08 -0.52 12.14
N GLU A 118 -15.11 -0.76 13.44
CA GLU A 118 -15.24 0.25 14.47
C GLU A 118 -14.01 1.16 14.47
N MET A 119 -12.80 0.59 14.43
CA MET A 119 -11.55 1.34 14.35
C MET A 119 -11.49 2.22 13.09
N ALA A 120 -11.85 1.66 11.92
CA ALA A 120 -11.93 2.42 10.68
C ALA A 120 -12.90 3.61 10.79
N TYR A 121 -14.07 3.40 11.44
CA TYR A 121 -15.02 4.47 11.69
C TYR A 121 -14.42 5.57 12.59
N GLU A 122 -13.70 5.19 13.67
CA GLU A 122 -13.05 6.14 14.57
C GLU A 122 -11.97 6.97 13.86
N ILE A 123 -11.10 6.31 13.09
CA ILE A 123 -10.04 6.98 12.31
C ILE A 123 -10.64 8.03 11.36
N LEU A 124 -11.72 7.68 10.66
CA LEU A 124 -12.32 8.57 9.65
C LEU A 124 -13.09 9.75 10.26
N HIS A 125 -13.79 9.52 11.37
CA HIS A 125 -14.82 10.45 11.85
C HIS A 125 -14.54 11.07 13.23
N LYS A 126 -13.70 10.44 14.06
CA LYS A 126 -13.47 10.88 15.45
C LYS A 126 -12.06 11.39 15.68
N TRP A 127 -11.04 10.79 15.05
CA TRP A 127 -9.66 11.18 15.28
C TRP A 127 -9.32 12.54 14.65
N PRO A 128 -8.42 13.32 15.27
CA PRO A 128 -7.86 14.52 14.65
C PRO A 128 -7.23 14.18 13.28
N LYS A 129 -7.47 15.02 12.27
CA LYS A 129 -6.98 14.75 10.90
C LYS A 129 -5.45 14.73 10.79
N ASP A 130 -4.76 15.43 11.67
CA ASP A 130 -3.31 15.49 11.76
C ASP A 130 -2.69 14.35 12.59
N THR A 131 -3.48 13.39 13.08
CA THR A 131 -2.97 12.21 13.79
C THR A 131 -2.00 11.45 12.90
N ASN A 132 -0.78 11.17 13.39
CA ASN A 132 0.16 10.29 12.71
C ASN A 132 -0.29 8.84 12.87
N ILE A 133 -0.54 8.16 11.75
CA ILE A 133 -1.00 6.77 11.72
C ILE A 133 -0.04 5.95 10.86
N VAL A 134 0.45 4.84 11.40
CA VAL A 134 1.20 3.87 10.62
C VAL A 134 0.42 2.56 10.57
N PHE A 135 0.09 2.13 9.36
CA PHE A 135 -0.49 0.81 9.12
C PHE A 135 0.64 -0.20 8.93
N TYR A 136 0.47 -1.42 9.41
CA TYR A 136 1.35 -2.53 9.08
C TYR A 136 0.56 -3.79 8.77
N CYS A 137 1.17 -4.64 7.95
CA CYS A 137 0.70 -6.00 7.74
C CYS A 137 1.89 -6.97 7.84
N HIS A 138 1.77 -8.17 7.27
CA HIS A 138 2.87 -9.13 7.29
C HIS A 138 4.13 -8.59 6.58
N VAL A 139 3.99 -8.17 5.31
CA VAL A 139 5.12 -7.79 4.43
C VAL A 139 5.00 -6.39 3.79
N GLY A 140 4.01 -5.59 4.20
CA GLY A 140 3.86 -4.19 3.77
C GLY A 140 2.87 -3.91 2.63
N GLN A 141 2.36 -4.94 1.93
CA GLN A 141 1.44 -4.76 0.80
C GLN A 141 0.04 -4.29 1.24
N ARG A 142 -0.65 -5.07 2.10
CA ARG A 142 -1.99 -4.70 2.62
C ARG A 142 -1.99 -3.37 3.38
N SER A 143 -0.91 -3.03 4.09
CA SER A 143 -0.81 -1.77 4.81
C SER A 143 -0.64 -0.57 3.89
N LEU A 144 -0.01 -0.74 2.72
CA LEU A 144 0.07 0.32 1.71
C LEU A 144 -1.29 0.59 1.07
N GLU A 145 -2.12 -0.44 0.89
CA GLU A 145 -3.52 -0.27 0.48
C GLU A 145 -4.33 0.50 1.53
N ALA A 146 -4.20 0.12 2.81
CA ALA A 146 -4.86 0.83 3.90
C ALA A 146 -4.41 2.29 3.99
N ALA A 147 -3.10 2.57 3.99
CA ALA A 147 -2.56 3.92 4.02
C ALA A 147 -3.12 4.78 2.87
N SER A 148 -3.12 4.25 1.63
CA SER A 148 -3.69 4.94 0.47
C SER A 148 -5.18 5.23 0.63
N TYR A 149 -5.95 4.26 1.14
CA TYR A 149 -7.38 4.43 1.42
C TYR A 149 -7.63 5.59 2.39
N PHE A 150 -6.96 5.62 3.54
CA PHE A 150 -7.16 6.68 4.53
C PHE A 150 -6.62 8.04 4.06
N LYS A 151 -5.52 8.06 3.28
CA LYS A 151 -5.02 9.28 2.64
C LYS A 151 -6.05 9.88 1.69
N GLY A 152 -6.68 9.04 0.87
CA GLY A 152 -7.77 9.43 -0.04
C GLY A 152 -9.01 9.98 0.69
N HIS A 153 -9.20 9.64 1.97
CA HIS A 153 -10.27 10.19 2.83
C HIS A 153 -9.81 11.42 3.66
N GLY A 154 -8.71 12.05 3.25
CA GLY A 154 -8.27 13.33 3.81
C GLY A 154 -7.49 13.21 5.12
N LEU A 155 -6.87 12.06 5.41
CA LEU A 155 -5.89 11.94 6.50
C LEU A 155 -4.48 12.16 5.94
N PRO A 156 -3.86 13.34 6.14
CA PRO A 156 -2.56 13.67 5.57
C PRO A 156 -1.38 12.86 6.14
N ASN A 157 -1.46 12.44 7.41
CA ASN A 157 -0.32 11.87 8.15
C ASN A 157 -0.41 10.35 8.30
N VAL A 158 -0.69 9.66 7.18
CA VAL A 158 -0.76 8.19 7.14
C VAL A 158 0.48 7.59 6.47
N LYS A 159 0.98 6.50 7.03
CA LYS A 159 2.13 5.75 6.53
C LYS A 159 1.85 4.24 6.49
N SER A 160 2.58 3.53 5.65
CA SER A 160 2.68 2.07 5.66
C SER A 160 4.07 1.66 6.15
N LEU A 161 4.15 0.73 7.09
CA LEU A 161 5.43 0.16 7.53
C LEU A 161 6.04 -0.68 6.41
N ARG A 162 7.18 -0.23 5.86
CA ARG A 162 7.87 -0.93 4.77
C ARG A 162 8.32 -2.31 5.24
N GLY A 163 7.98 -3.34 4.48
CA GLY A 163 8.31 -4.73 4.82
C GLY A 163 7.49 -5.32 5.98
N GLY A 164 6.53 -4.56 6.53
CA GLY A 164 5.61 -5.03 7.55
C GLY A 164 6.28 -5.48 8.86
N ILE A 165 5.53 -6.27 9.64
CA ILE A 165 6.03 -6.85 10.90
C ILE A 165 7.21 -7.80 10.69
N HIS A 166 7.30 -8.44 9.51
CA HIS A 166 8.42 -9.32 9.17
C HIS A 166 9.75 -8.56 9.23
N ARG A 167 9.85 -7.46 8.49
CA ARG A 167 11.06 -6.62 8.48
C ARG A 167 11.32 -5.94 9.83
N TRP A 168 10.26 -5.57 10.56
CA TRP A 168 10.41 -5.06 11.92
C TRP A 168 11.06 -6.09 12.86
N ALA A 169 10.66 -7.36 12.77
CA ALA A 169 11.25 -8.44 13.56
C ALA A 169 12.74 -8.64 13.21
N GLU A 170 13.10 -8.55 11.93
CA GLU A 170 14.49 -8.69 11.49
C GLU A 170 15.39 -7.52 11.93
N GLU A 171 14.90 -6.28 11.83
CA GLU A 171 15.72 -5.08 11.98
C GLU A 171 15.64 -4.42 13.36
N ILE A 172 14.50 -4.53 14.06
CA ILE A 172 14.20 -3.73 15.26
C ILE A 172 13.99 -4.60 16.49
N ASP A 173 13.16 -5.65 16.40
CA ASP A 173 12.83 -6.52 17.54
C ASP A 173 12.84 -8.01 17.16
N PRO A 174 14.00 -8.68 17.22
CA PRO A 174 14.14 -10.10 16.94
C PRO A 174 13.42 -11.03 17.91
N SER A 175 12.81 -10.51 18.98
CA SER A 175 11.98 -11.31 19.89
C SER A 175 10.59 -11.59 19.31
N ILE A 176 10.16 -10.82 18.31
CA ILE A 176 8.89 -11.01 17.61
C ILE A 176 9.02 -12.21 16.65
N PRO A 177 8.14 -13.23 16.75
CA PRO A 177 8.19 -14.39 15.86
C PRO A 177 7.93 -14.02 14.39
N THR A 178 8.76 -14.55 13.49
CA THR A 178 8.51 -14.58 12.05
C THR A 178 7.75 -15.84 11.68
N TYR A 179 6.80 -15.77 10.74
CA TYR A 179 5.95 -16.89 10.32
C TYR A 179 5.68 -16.90 8.81
#